data_AF-A0A9E2HB41-F1
#
_entry.id   AF-A0A9E2HB41-F1
#
_cell.length_a   1.000
_cell.length_b   1.000
_cell.length_c   1.000
_cell.angle_alpha   90.00
_cell.angle_beta   90.00
_cell.angle_gamma   90.00
#
_symmetry.space_group_name_H-M   'P 1'
#
loop_
_entity.id
_entity.type
_entity.pdbx_description
1 polymer ?
#
loop_
_entity_poly.entity_id
_entity_poly.type
_entity_poly.pdbx_seq_one_letter_code
_entity_poly.pdbx_strand_id
1 'polypeptide(L)'
;MYRYEVRFYKGDYRERQETANDDHAVCYVEHHFNSWTDPSADYSLAVVGSNASKKSCEWGRWYAKRVALEFGTKLGGDDGLLQPEPGGRGDGNLYYTDMKAILLEPLFVSNPTQAEIVKSEFGQARLARALVDSILWAFPEGGLVAFSVGHKYKRSEPNDRGAAVYGGGLEAEFAEQTLHRAEYILTDGLYALND
;
A
#
# COMPACT_ATOMS: atom_id res chain seq x y z
N MET A 1 -11.60 -20.60 -10.29
CA MET A 1 -10.49 -19.84 -9.68
C MET A 1 -10.50 -18.48 -10.35
N TYR A 2 -10.80 -17.41 -9.61
CA TYR A 2 -10.76 -16.06 -10.17
C TYR A 2 -9.31 -15.68 -10.48
N ARG A 3 -9.08 -15.04 -11.62
CA ARG A 3 -7.72 -14.73 -12.10
C ARG A 3 -7.39 -13.29 -11.74
N TYR A 4 -6.34 -13.09 -10.97
CA TYR A 4 -5.75 -11.78 -10.76
C TYR A 4 -4.65 -11.55 -11.79
N GLU A 5 -4.60 -10.33 -12.31
CA GLU A 5 -3.46 -9.79 -13.03
C GLU A 5 -2.92 -8.62 -12.23
N VAL A 6 -1.61 -8.40 -12.27
CA VAL A 6 -0.96 -7.29 -11.58
C VAL A 6 -0.15 -6.49 -12.58
N ARG A 7 -0.22 -5.16 -12.48
CA ARG A 7 0.65 -4.25 -13.24
C ARG A 7 1.18 -3.15 -12.33
N PHE A 8 2.46 -2.81 -12.54
CA PHE A 8 3.12 -1.70 -11.88
C PHE A 8 3.05 -0.44 -12.73
N TYR A 9 2.41 0.59 -12.20
CA TYR A 9 2.25 1.88 -12.88
C TYR A 9 3.33 2.85 -12.42
N LYS A 10 3.92 3.56 -13.39
CA LYS A 10 5.07 4.45 -13.26
C LYS A 10 4.76 5.81 -13.88
N GLY A 11 5.51 6.84 -13.53
CA GLY A 11 5.21 8.23 -13.93
C GLY A 11 4.89 9.11 -12.74
N ASP A 12 4.39 10.32 -12.98
CA ASP A 12 3.90 11.16 -11.88
C ASP A 12 2.56 10.61 -11.35
N TYR A 13 2.15 10.98 -10.12
CA TYR A 13 1.00 10.34 -9.47
C TYR A 13 -0.25 10.30 -10.33
N ARG A 14 -0.59 11.44 -10.96
CA ARG A 14 -1.76 11.55 -11.82
C ARG A 14 -1.67 10.63 -13.04
N GLU A 15 -0.51 10.55 -13.68
CA GLU A 15 -0.30 9.70 -14.86
C GLU A 15 -0.53 8.21 -14.54
N ARG A 16 -0.04 7.76 -13.38
CA ARG A 16 -0.25 6.36 -12.94
C ARG A 16 -1.71 6.04 -12.75
N GLN A 17 -2.45 6.96 -12.13
CA GLN A 17 -3.87 6.81 -11.86
C GLN A 17 -4.68 6.80 -13.16
N GLU A 18 -4.42 7.76 -14.06
CA GLU A 18 -5.08 7.84 -15.38
C GLU A 18 -4.80 6.58 -16.21
N THR A 19 -3.55 6.10 -16.25
CA THR A 19 -3.22 4.87 -16.99
C THR A 19 -3.91 3.64 -16.38
N ALA A 20 -4.02 3.57 -15.05
CA ALA A 20 -4.75 2.49 -14.38
C ALA A 20 -6.27 2.53 -14.63
N ASN A 21 -6.83 3.74 -14.80
CA ASN A 21 -8.23 3.94 -15.19
C ASN A 21 -8.48 3.43 -16.61
N ASP A 22 -7.59 3.80 -17.55
CA ASP A 22 -7.64 3.36 -18.95
C ASP A 22 -7.53 1.84 -19.09
N ASP A 23 -6.71 1.21 -18.24
CA ASP A 23 -6.55 -0.24 -18.16
C ASP A 23 -7.71 -0.94 -17.41
N HIS A 24 -8.67 -0.18 -16.87
CA HIS A 24 -9.83 -0.67 -16.13
C HIS A 24 -9.45 -1.58 -14.95
N ALA A 25 -8.41 -1.20 -14.19
CA ALA A 25 -8.04 -1.93 -12.98
C ALA A 25 -9.21 -1.99 -11.99
N VAL A 26 -9.41 -3.13 -11.33
CA VAL A 26 -10.47 -3.31 -10.33
C VAL A 26 -10.16 -2.57 -9.04
N CYS A 27 -8.87 -2.40 -8.74
CA CYS A 27 -8.38 -1.63 -7.61
C CYS A 27 -6.98 -1.05 -7.86
N TYR A 28 -6.67 0.01 -7.13
CA TYR A 28 -5.37 0.68 -7.13
C TYR A 28 -4.77 0.70 -5.72
N VAL A 29 -3.50 0.33 -5.61
CA VAL A 29 -2.75 0.32 -4.36
C VAL A 29 -1.47 1.11 -4.56
N GLU A 30 -1.29 2.15 -3.75
CA GLU A 30 0.00 2.82 -3.64
C GLU A 30 0.68 2.46 -2.32
N HIS A 31 1.91 1.96 -2.36
CA HIS A 31 2.61 1.55 -1.15
C HIS A 31 3.64 2.59 -0.73
N HIS A 32 3.46 3.15 0.47
CA HIS A 32 4.44 3.97 1.20
C HIS A 32 4.79 3.26 2.51
N PHE A 33 5.73 3.81 3.25
CA PHE A 33 5.84 3.57 4.69
C PHE A 33 5.74 4.90 5.43
N ASN A 34 5.23 4.81 6.66
CA ASN A 34 5.16 5.97 7.52
C ASN A 34 6.57 6.42 7.94
N SER A 35 6.74 7.72 8.19
CA SER A 35 7.98 8.25 8.75
C SER A 35 7.68 9.53 9.52
N TRP A 36 8.26 9.63 10.72
CA TRP A 36 8.09 10.77 11.60
C TRP A 36 9.33 11.05 12.43
N THR A 37 9.44 12.27 12.94
CA THR A 37 10.57 12.71 13.76
C THR A 37 10.62 12.03 15.12
N ASP A 38 9.48 11.55 15.64
CA ASP A 38 9.45 10.71 16.83
C ASP A 38 9.77 9.25 16.44
N PRO A 39 10.91 8.70 16.84
CA PRO A 39 11.30 7.33 16.51
C PRO A 39 10.48 6.27 17.25
N SER A 40 9.59 6.66 18.16
CA SER A 40 8.66 5.75 18.86
C SER A 40 7.28 5.66 18.23
N ALA A 41 7.00 6.44 17.17
CA ALA A 41 5.74 6.36 16.44
C ALA A 41 5.50 4.93 15.92
N ASP A 42 4.30 4.40 16.18
CA ASP A 42 4.02 2.96 16.11
C ASP A 42 2.55 2.66 15.78
N TYR A 43 2.07 3.16 14.64
CA TYR A 43 0.74 2.81 14.14
C TYR A 43 0.72 2.41 12.67
N SER A 44 -0.32 1.65 12.31
CA SER A 44 -0.70 1.30 10.94
C SER A 44 -1.90 2.14 10.52
N LEU A 45 -1.87 2.66 9.30
CA LEU A 45 -3.04 3.24 8.65
C LEU A 45 -3.03 3.02 7.14
N ALA A 46 -4.20 3.19 6.53
CA ALA A 46 -4.34 3.40 5.10
C ALA A 46 -4.88 4.81 4.84
N VAL A 47 -4.41 5.44 3.76
CA VAL A 47 -4.93 6.70 3.26
C VAL A 47 -5.89 6.41 2.10
N VAL A 48 -6.95 7.20 1.99
CA VAL A 48 -7.86 7.19 0.83
C VAL A 48 -7.98 8.61 0.26
N GLY A 49 -8.43 8.75 -0.99
CA GLY A 49 -8.70 10.07 -1.57
C GLY A 49 -9.85 10.79 -0.84
N SER A 50 -9.87 12.11 -0.89
CA SER A 50 -10.97 12.93 -0.37
C SER A 50 -12.31 12.60 -1.02
N ASN A 51 -12.30 12.11 -2.27
CA ASN A 51 -13.46 11.62 -3.03
C ASN A 51 -13.72 10.11 -2.88
N ALA A 52 -13.08 9.43 -1.93
CA ALA A 52 -13.14 7.98 -1.80
C ALA A 52 -14.57 7.44 -1.56
N SER A 53 -14.85 6.32 -2.22
CA SER A 53 -16.09 5.58 -1.98
C SER A 53 -16.06 4.83 -0.66
N LYS A 54 -17.24 4.48 -0.12
CA LYS A 54 -17.38 3.64 1.07
C LYS A 54 -16.55 2.35 1.00
N LYS A 55 -16.50 1.67 -0.16
CA LYS A 55 -15.72 0.45 -0.36
C LYS A 55 -14.21 0.67 -0.18
N SER A 56 -13.67 1.79 -0.64
CA SER A 56 -12.26 2.15 -0.43
C SER A 56 -11.98 2.38 1.05
N CYS A 57 -12.86 3.10 1.75
CA CYS A 57 -12.72 3.33 3.19
C CYS A 57 -12.76 2.02 3.97
N GLU A 58 -13.72 1.13 3.69
CA GLU A 58 -13.83 -0.17 4.36
C GLU A 58 -12.61 -1.06 4.08
N TRP A 59 -12.12 -1.07 2.84
CA TRP A 59 -10.92 -1.81 2.45
C TRP A 59 -9.66 -1.29 3.14
N GLY A 60 -9.47 0.04 3.19
CA GLY A 60 -8.35 0.66 3.89
C GLY A 60 -8.35 0.31 5.39
N ARG A 61 -9.50 0.39 6.04
CA ARG A 61 -9.68 -0.03 7.44
C ARG A 61 -9.33 -1.49 7.66
N TRP A 62 -9.83 -2.36 6.77
CA TRP A 62 -9.56 -3.79 6.84
C TRP A 62 -8.06 -4.06 6.79
N TYR A 63 -7.36 -3.45 5.81
CA TYR A 63 -5.92 -3.59 5.65
C TYR A 63 -5.16 -3.12 6.89
N ALA A 64 -5.44 -1.89 7.36
CA ALA A 64 -4.75 -1.31 8.50
C ALA A 64 -4.91 -2.17 9.77
N LYS A 65 -6.12 -2.67 10.02
CA LYS A 65 -6.43 -3.61 11.12
C LYS A 65 -5.68 -4.92 11.00
N ARG A 66 -5.59 -5.48 9.79
CA ARG A 66 -4.87 -6.74 9.57
C ARG A 66 -3.38 -6.59 9.89
N VAL A 67 -2.76 -5.49 9.46
CA VAL A 67 -1.37 -5.14 9.77
C VAL A 67 -1.19 -4.88 11.26
N ALA A 68 -2.08 -4.10 11.88
CA ALA A 68 -2.03 -3.79 13.31
C ALA A 68 -2.05 -5.07 14.16
N LEU A 69 -2.95 -6.00 13.83
CA LEU A 69 -3.03 -7.31 14.47
C LEU A 69 -1.76 -8.15 14.24
N GLU A 70 -1.24 -8.15 13.02
CA GLU A 70 -0.09 -8.97 12.63
C GLU A 70 1.20 -8.58 13.37
N PHE A 71 1.44 -7.29 13.53
CA PHE A 71 2.69 -6.77 14.10
C PHE A 71 2.53 -6.17 15.50
N GLY A 72 1.33 -6.26 16.10
CA GLY A 72 1.05 -5.72 17.42
C GLY A 72 1.21 -4.19 17.51
N THR A 73 0.92 -3.47 16.41
CA THR A 73 1.02 -2.01 16.33
C THR A 73 -0.34 -1.34 16.53
N LYS A 74 -0.36 -0.05 16.87
CA LYS A 74 -1.62 0.70 17.06
C LYS A 74 -2.30 0.97 15.72
N LEU A 75 -3.54 1.42 15.77
CA LEU A 75 -4.23 1.98 14.60
C LEU A 75 -4.08 3.50 14.60
N GLY A 76 -3.72 4.05 13.44
CA GLY A 76 -3.66 5.49 13.21
C GLY A 76 -4.98 6.02 12.65
N GLY A 77 -5.09 7.35 12.57
CA GLY A 77 -6.26 8.03 12.00
C GLY A 77 -7.56 7.73 12.76
N ASP A 78 -8.67 7.84 12.05
CA ASP A 78 -9.95 7.28 12.52
C ASP A 78 -9.87 5.79 12.24
N ASP A 79 -9.83 4.91 13.25
CA ASP A 79 -9.90 3.43 13.11
C ASP A 79 -9.09 2.82 11.92
N GLY A 80 -7.84 3.24 11.77
CA GLY A 80 -6.91 2.75 10.73
C GLY A 80 -7.03 3.47 9.38
N LEU A 81 -7.83 4.53 9.26
CA LEU A 81 -8.05 5.26 8.02
C LEU A 81 -7.74 6.75 8.19
N LEU A 82 -7.01 7.30 7.23
CA LEU A 82 -6.88 8.71 7.03
C LEU A 82 -7.58 9.09 5.71
N GLN A 83 -8.56 9.98 5.79
CA GLN A 83 -9.15 10.63 4.61
C GLN A 83 -8.79 12.11 4.69
N PRO A 84 -7.91 12.62 3.81
CA PRO A 84 -7.51 14.01 3.81
C PRO A 84 -8.68 14.89 3.33
N GLU A 85 -8.62 16.18 3.69
CA GLU A 85 -9.42 17.20 3.04
C GLU A 85 -9.04 17.32 1.56
N PRO A 86 -9.93 17.80 0.67
CA PRO A 86 -9.60 18.02 -0.73
C PRO A 86 -8.36 18.91 -0.91
N GLY A 87 -7.37 18.43 -1.66
CA GLY A 87 -6.07 19.09 -1.85
C GLY A 87 -5.10 18.94 -0.68
N GLY A 88 -5.47 18.23 0.39
CA GLY A 88 -4.63 17.92 1.53
C GLY A 88 -3.49 16.94 1.19
N ARG A 89 -2.53 16.81 2.11
CA ARG A 89 -1.42 15.85 1.96
C ARG A 89 -1.99 14.43 1.84
N GLY A 90 -1.55 13.71 0.82
CA GLY A 90 -2.00 12.34 0.52
C GLY A 90 -3.21 12.27 -0.43
N ASP A 91 -3.93 13.38 -0.66
CA ASP A 91 -5.12 13.37 -1.53
C ASP A 91 -4.75 13.12 -2.99
N GLY A 92 -3.75 13.86 -3.51
CA GLY A 92 -3.30 13.76 -4.90
C GLY A 92 -2.74 12.39 -5.30
N ASN A 93 -2.40 11.54 -4.33
CA ASN A 93 -1.95 10.17 -4.57
C ASN A 93 -3.07 9.27 -5.11
N LEU A 94 -4.33 9.60 -4.82
CA LEU A 94 -5.48 8.72 -5.09
C LEU A 94 -6.68 9.46 -5.71
N TYR A 95 -6.71 10.79 -5.69
CA TYR A 95 -7.87 11.57 -6.11
C TYR A 95 -8.33 11.30 -7.55
N TYR A 96 -7.40 10.98 -8.46
CA TYR A 96 -7.66 10.80 -9.89
C TYR A 96 -7.99 9.35 -10.29
N THR A 97 -8.15 8.44 -9.32
CA THR A 97 -8.57 7.06 -9.61
C THR A 97 -10.08 6.95 -9.81
N ASP A 98 -10.51 6.24 -10.86
CA ASP A 98 -11.92 5.87 -11.08
C ASP A 98 -12.29 4.56 -10.33
N MET A 99 -11.29 3.69 -10.15
CA MET A 99 -11.44 2.44 -9.41
C MET A 99 -11.29 2.65 -7.90
N LYS A 100 -11.38 1.55 -7.13
CA LYS A 100 -11.23 1.62 -5.68
C LYS A 100 -9.76 1.69 -5.32
N ALA A 101 -9.37 2.73 -4.60
CA ALA A 101 -7.97 2.98 -4.30
C ALA A 101 -7.69 3.11 -2.79
N ILE A 102 -6.52 2.64 -2.37
CA ILE A 102 -5.93 2.88 -1.05
C ILE A 102 -4.43 3.17 -1.20
N LEU A 103 -3.89 3.97 -0.28
CA LEU A 103 -2.46 4.14 -0.08
C LEU A 103 -2.09 3.53 1.27
N LEU A 104 -1.05 2.72 1.29
CA LEU A 104 -0.63 1.96 2.46
C LEU A 104 0.43 2.75 3.23
N GLU A 105 0.27 2.89 4.55
CA GLU A 105 1.36 3.33 5.43
C GLU A 105 1.42 2.40 6.66
N PRO A 106 1.84 1.14 6.46
CA PRO A 106 1.59 0.06 7.43
C PRO A 106 2.49 0.10 8.67
N LEU A 107 3.69 0.66 8.54
CA LEU A 107 4.73 0.70 9.58
C LEU A 107 5.60 1.95 9.39
N PHE A 108 6.29 2.37 10.44
CA PHE A 108 7.22 3.49 10.46
C PHE A 108 8.65 3.06 10.13
N VAL A 109 9.20 3.52 9.02
CA VAL A 109 10.62 3.27 8.68
C VAL A 109 11.60 4.07 9.56
N SER A 110 11.12 5.11 10.23
CA SER A 110 11.89 5.87 11.22
C SER A 110 11.92 5.21 12.62
N ASN A 111 11.04 4.24 12.88
CA ASN A 111 11.01 3.49 14.13
C ASN A 111 11.99 2.30 14.04
N PRO A 112 13.00 2.19 14.92
CA PRO A 112 14.02 1.14 14.83
C PRO A 112 13.47 -0.28 14.80
N THR A 113 12.49 -0.59 15.66
CA THR A 113 11.90 -1.94 15.74
C THR A 113 11.11 -2.27 14.48
N GLN A 114 10.30 -1.31 14.00
CA GLN A 114 9.50 -1.53 12.79
C GLN A 114 10.37 -1.53 11.53
N ALA A 115 11.46 -0.76 11.50
CA ALA A 115 12.43 -0.80 10.41
C ALA A 115 13.09 -2.17 10.26
N GLU A 116 13.43 -2.86 11.36
CA GLU A 116 13.92 -4.25 11.28
C GLU A 116 12.87 -5.19 10.67
N ILE A 117 11.59 -5.00 10.98
CA ILE A 117 10.49 -5.76 10.35
C ILE A 117 10.45 -5.45 8.85
N VAL A 118 10.42 -4.17 8.45
CA VAL A 118 10.35 -3.72 7.05
C VAL A 118 11.51 -4.25 6.21
N LYS A 119 12.72 -4.32 6.78
CA LYS A 119 13.91 -4.85 6.10
C LYS A 119 13.94 -6.38 6.01
N SER A 120 13.24 -7.07 6.92
CA SER A 120 13.28 -8.53 7.00
C SER A 120 12.42 -9.20 5.92
N GLU A 121 12.87 -10.36 5.43
CA GLU A 121 12.07 -11.20 4.53
C GLU A 121 10.73 -11.60 5.16
N PHE A 122 10.74 -11.93 6.46
CA PHE A 122 9.54 -12.27 7.22
C PHE A 122 8.54 -11.10 7.21
N GLY A 123 8.97 -9.90 7.57
CA GLY A 123 8.09 -8.73 7.62
C GLY A 123 7.51 -8.38 6.25
N GLN A 124 8.34 -8.40 5.20
CA GLN A 124 7.89 -8.16 3.82
C GLN A 124 6.88 -9.22 3.35
N ALA A 125 7.09 -10.49 3.68
CA ALA A 125 6.15 -11.56 3.35
C ALA A 125 4.81 -11.41 4.10
N ARG A 126 4.83 -11.02 5.38
CA ARG A 126 3.62 -10.81 6.18
C ARG A 126 2.84 -9.57 5.76
N LEU A 127 3.54 -8.47 5.40
CA LEU A 127 2.91 -7.27 4.80
C LEU A 127 2.27 -7.59 3.44
N ALA A 128 2.99 -8.32 2.59
CA ALA A 128 2.46 -8.76 1.29
C ALA A 128 1.21 -9.63 1.47
N ARG A 129 1.24 -10.62 2.39
CA ARG A 129 0.06 -11.45 2.69
C ARG A 129 -1.11 -10.61 3.19
N ALA A 130 -0.89 -9.67 4.10
CA ALA A 130 -1.95 -8.78 4.60
C ALA A 130 -2.59 -7.95 3.47
N LEU A 131 -1.77 -7.46 2.53
CA LEU A 131 -2.28 -6.77 1.34
C LEU A 131 -3.11 -7.71 0.47
N VAL A 132 -2.61 -8.91 0.17
CA VAL A 132 -3.33 -9.87 -0.67
C VAL A 132 -4.64 -10.30 -0.04
N ASP A 133 -4.65 -10.67 1.24
CA ASP A 133 -5.90 -11.05 1.94
C ASP A 133 -6.93 -9.91 1.87
N SER A 134 -6.49 -8.65 1.96
CA SER A 134 -7.38 -7.49 1.84
C SER A 134 -7.96 -7.32 0.43
N ILE A 135 -7.16 -7.59 -0.61
CA ILE A 135 -7.59 -7.54 -2.01
C ILE A 135 -8.60 -8.65 -2.27
N LEU A 136 -8.32 -9.89 -1.82
CA LEU A 136 -9.22 -11.02 -1.98
C LEU A 136 -10.57 -10.79 -1.28
N TRP A 137 -10.53 -10.18 -0.09
CA TRP A 137 -11.74 -9.82 0.65
C TRP A 137 -12.56 -8.75 -0.08
N ALA A 138 -11.91 -7.72 -0.63
CA ALA A 138 -12.60 -6.59 -1.26
C ALA A 138 -13.01 -6.87 -2.71
N PHE A 139 -12.28 -7.68 -3.47
CA PHE A 139 -12.46 -7.92 -4.91
C PHE A 139 -12.47 -9.41 -5.25
N PRO A 140 -13.34 -10.22 -4.63
CA PRO A 140 -13.28 -11.67 -4.73
C PRO A 140 -13.43 -12.22 -6.16
N GLU A 141 -13.99 -11.43 -7.08
CA GLU A 141 -14.16 -11.79 -8.50
C GLU A 141 -12.86 -11.74 -9.32
N GLY A 142 -11.75 -11.23 -8.76
CA GLY A 142 -10.49 -11.08 -9.48
C GLY A 142 -10.46 -9.84 -10.39
N GLY A 143 -9.50 -9.82 -11.32
CA GLY A 143 -9.27 -8.72 -12.24
C GLY A 143 -7.88 -8.09 -12.12
N LEU A 144 -7.69 -6.97 -12.81
CA LEU A 144 -6.42 -6.26 -12.84
C LEU A 144 -6.23 -5.41 -11.59
N VAL A 145 -5.18 -5.71 -10.82
CA VAL A 145 -4.73 -4.93 -9.66
C VAL A 145 -3.63 -3.98 -10.11
N ALA A 146 -3.83 -2.68 -9.86
CA ALA A 146 -2.85 -1.65 -10.15
C ALA A 146 -1.98 -1.36 -8.94
N PHE A 147 -0.67 -1.60 -9.07
CA PHE A 147 0.33 -1.29 -8.04
C PHE A 147 1.13 -0.05 -8.41
N SER A 148 1.36 0.81 -7.41
CA SER A 148 2.23 1.97 -7.48
C SER A 148 3.21 1.94 -6.31
N VAL A 149 4.50 2.06 -6.60
CA VAL A 149 5.53 2.24 -5.56
C VAL A 149 5.58 3.71 -5.20
N GLY A 150 5.28 4.04 -3.94
CA GLY A 150 5.41 5.37 -3.38
C GLY A 150 6.83 5.92 -3.58
N HIS A 151 6.92 7.22 -3.86
CA HIS A 151 8.18 7.94 -4.04
C HIS A 151 9.11 7.48 -5.19
N LYS A 152 8.95 6.31 -5.80
CA LYS A 152 9.79 5.82 -6.92
C LYS A 152 9.12 6.01 -8.27
N TYR A 153 9.89 6.15 -9.35
CA TYR A 153 9.41 6.21 -10.74
C TYR A 153 8.67 7.49 -11.17
N LYS A 154 8.69 8.55 -10.36
CA LYS A 154 8.22 9.87 -10.79
C LYS A 154 9.12 10.42 -11.89
N ARG A 155 8.53 11.07 -12.90
CA ARG A 155 9.30 11.73 -13.97
C ARG A 155 9.77 13.11 -13.52
N SER A 156 8.91 13.82 -12.79
CA SER A 156 9.21 15.10 -12.17
C SER A 156 10.34 15.01 -11.13
N GLU A 157 10.41 13.88 -10.41
CA GLU A 157 11.38 13.65 -9.32
C GLU A 157 12.00 12.24 -9.43
N PRO A 158 12.88 12.00 -10.42
CA PRO A 158 13.39 10.67 -10.74
C PRO A 158 14.30 10.06 -9.65
N ASN A 159 14.79 10.90 -8.74
CA ASN A 159 15.66 10.52 -7.63
C ASN A 159 14.93 10.42 -6.29
N ASP A 160 13.62 10.71 -6.24
CA ASP A 160 12.85 10.50 -5.01
C ASP A 160 12.81 9.00 -4.67
N ARG A 161 13.03 8.68 -3.39
CA ARG A 161 13.05 7.32 -2.85
C ARG A 161 12.37 7.25 -1.48
N GLY A 162 11.69 8.32 -1.08
CA GLY A 162 11.01 8.42 0.19
C GLY A 162 11.98 8.59 1.36
N ALA A 163 11.50 8.25 2.55
CA ALA A 163 12.27 8.40 3.78
C ALA A 163 13.46 7.42 3.86
N ALA A 164 14.52 7.85 4.56
CA ALA A 164 15.59 6.95 4.97
C ALA A 164 15.07 5.95 6.00
N VAL A 165 15.37 4.67 5.81
CA VAL A 165 14.99 3.61 6.75
C VAL A 165 16.02 3.52 7.86
N TYR A 166 15.56 3.38 9.10
CA TYR A 166 16.45 3.21 10.24
C TYR A 166 17.35 1.97 10.04
N GLY A 167 18.67 2.18 10.17
CA GLY A 167 19.67 1.14 9.95
C GLY A 167 19.97 0.84 8.48
N GLY A 168 19.47 1.64 7.52
CA GLY A 168 19.89 1.62 6.12
C GLY A 168 18.80 1.26 5.12
N GLY A 169 19.00 1.71 3.87
CA GLY A 169 18.03 1.60 2.78
C GLY A 169 17.08 2.79 2.69
N LEU A 170 16.19 2.76 1.70
CA LEU A 170 15.20 3.80 1.43
C LEU A 170 13.81 3.19 1.36
N GLU A 171 12.81 3.93 1.82
CA GLU A 171 11.40 3.52 1.89
C GLU A 171 10.92 2.82 0.61
N ALA A 172 11.14 3.46 -0.54
CA ALA A 172 10.67 2.98 -1.82
C ALA A 172 11.22 1.62 -2.23
N GLU A 173 12.41 1.24 -1.74
CA GLU A 173 13.01 -0.07 -1.99
C GLU A 173 12.19 -1.17 -1.34
N PHE A 174 11.85 -1.01 -0.07
CA PHE A 174 11.12 -2.01 0.69
C PHE A 174 9.62 -2.04 0.32
N ALA A 175 9.06 -0.90 -0.10
CA ALA A 175 7.70 -0.83 -0.61
C ALA A 175 7.58 -1.66 -1.91
N GLU A 176 8.52 -1.50 -2.84
CA GLU A 176 8.57 -2.28 -4.07
C GLU A 176 8.78 -3.78 -3.81
N GLN A 177 9.71 -4.15 -2.91
CA GLN A 177 9.93 -5.54 -2.51
C GLN A 177 8.67 -6.18 -1.91
N THR A 178 7.88 -5.42 -1.15
CA THR A 178 6.60 -5.89 -0.61
C THR A 178 5.56 -6.09 -1.72
N LEU A 179 5.46 -5.16 -2.66
CA LEU A 179 4.51 -5.24 -3.76
C LEU A 179 4.84 -6.40 -4.72
N HIS A 180 6.11 -6.67 -5.04
CA HIS A 180 6.46 -7.84 -5.86
C HIS A 180 6.13 -9.18 -5.18
N ARG A 181 6.23 -9.24 -3.85
CA ARG A 181 5.75 -10.44 -3.12
C ARG A 181 4.23 -10.56 -3.18
N ALA A 182 3.51 -9.45 -3.07
CA ALA A 182 2.05 -9.46 -3.19
C ALA A 182 1.62 -9.87 -4.61
N GLU A 183 2.31 -9.37 -5.64
CA GLU A 183 2.15 -9.78 -7.03
C GLU A 183 2.29 -11.29 -7.18
N TYR A 184 3.42 -11.84 -6.73
CA TYR A 184 3.69 -13.27 -6.80
C TYR A 184 2.60 -14.11 -6.14
N ILE A 185 2.11 -13.70 -4.96
CA ILE A 185 1.03 -14.43 -4.27
C ILE A 185 -0.29 -14.35 -5.05
N LEU A 186 -0.62 -13.20 -5.64
CA LEU A 186 -1.85 -12.98 -6.41
C LEU A 186 -1.87 -13.74 -7.74
N THR A 187 -0.75 -13.79 -8.46
CA THR A 187 -0.69 -14.35 -9.82
C THR A 187 -0.33 -15.83 -9.85
N ASP A 188 0.51 -16.30 -8.93
CA ASP A 188 1.10 -17.65 -9.02
C ASP A 188 0.42 -18.67 -8.09
N GLY A 189 -0.68 -18.28 -7.42
CA GLY A 189 -1.65 -19.24 -6.87
C GLY A 189 -1.22 -19.99 -5.60
N LEU A 190 -0.43 -19.37 -4.71
CA LEU A 190 -0.10 -19.92 -3.38
C LEU A 190 -1.30 -19.98 -2.39
N TYR A 191 -2.54 -19.95 -2.89
CA TYR A 191 -3.74 -20.31 -2.10
C TYR A 191 -4.12 -21.79 -2.26
N ALA A 192 -3.36 -22.57 -3.04
CA ALA A 192 -3.31 -24.01 -2.82
C ALA A 192 -2.26 -24.29 -1.72
N LEU A 193 -2.66 -25.04 -0.69
CA LEU A 193 -1.85 -25.50 0.45
C LEU A 193 -1.80 -24.53 1.63
N ASN A 194 -2.85 -24.53 2.45
CA ASN A 194 -2.79 -24.71 3.92
C ASN A 194 -4.21 -24.47 4.48
N ASP A 195 -5.08 -25.47 4.24
CA ASP A 195 -6.12 -25.83 5.20
C ASP A 195 -5.49 -26.76 6.25
#